data_AF-A0AAE3SGQ6-F1
#
_entry.id   AF-A0AAE3SGQ6-F1
#
_cell.length_a   1.000
_cell.length_b   1.000
_cell.length_c   1.000
_cell.angle_alpha   90.00
_cell.angle_beta   90.00
_cell.angle_gamma   90.00
#
_symmetry.space_group_name_H-M   'P 1'
#
loop_
_entity.id
_entity.type
_entity.pdbx_description
1 polymer ?
#
loop_
_entity_poly.entity_id
_entity_poly.type
_entity_poly.pdbx_seq_one_letter_code
_entity_poly.pdbx_strand_id
1 'polypeptide(L)'
;MGALKQDKARFDTRLPLEQKQLFEKAAILGGYRNLTDFVIVTVQNKAKEIIEEREKIIASQKDKEIFFDSLVNPPKPNKDLISAKDEYNKLISK
;
A
#
# COMPACT_ATOMS: atom_id res chain seq x y z
N MET A 1 24.20 3.37 -12.06
CA MET A 1 23.12 2.95 -11.14
C MET A 1 23.55 1.63 -10.53
N GLY A 2 23.97 1.64 -9.25
CA GLY A 2 24.31 0.40 -8.55
C GLY A 2 23.04 -0.44 -8.37
N ALA A 3 23.08 -1.69 -8.80
CA ALA A 3 22.00 -2.62 -8.50
C ALA A 3 21.81 -2.67 -6.97
N LEU A 4 20.61 -2.36 -6.49
CA LEU A 4 20.24 -2.50 -5.09
C LEU A 4 20.59 -3.92 -4.66
N LYS A 5 21.45 -4.06 -3.65
CA LYS A 5 21.85 -5.35 -3.09
C LYS A 5 20.58 -6.00 -2.54
N GLN A 6 20.09 -7.04 -3.21
CA GLN A 6 18.93 -7.78 -2.74
C GLN A 6 19.39 -8.78 -1.67
N ASP A 7 19.22 -8.38 -0.42
CA ASP A 7 19.41 -9.28 0.70
C ASP A 7 18.33 -10.38 0.65
N LYS A 8 18.77 -11.64 0.72
CA LYS A 8 17.87 -12.80 0.65
C LYS A 8 17.29 -13.07 2.03
N ALA A 9 15.97 -13.15 2.13
CA ALA A 9 15.24 -13.58 3.32
C ALA A 9 14.52 -14.91 3.07
N ARG A 10 14.34 -15.71 4.12
CA ARG A 10 13.66 -17.01 4.05
C ARG A 10 12.26 -16.91 4.65
N PHE A 11 11.30 -17.56 4.00
CA PHE A 11 9.94 -17.74 4.49
C PHE A 11 9.73 -19.21 4.86
N ASP A 12 9.56 -19.50 6.14
CA ASP A 12 9.33 -20.85 6.67
C ASP A 12 7.94 -20.95 7.31
N THR A 13 7.22 -22.03 7.00
CA THR A 13 5.91 -22.30 7.61
C THR A 13 5.66 -23.81 7.72
N ARG A 14 4.87 -24.21 8.72
CA ARG A 14 4.34 -25.57 8.86
C ARG A 14 2.86 -25.54 8.53
N LEU A 15 2.42 -26.47 7.68
CA LEU A 15 1.04 -26.57 7.23
C LEU A 15 0.48 -27.96 7.60
N PRO A 16 -0.78 -28.07 8.04
CA PRO A 16 -1.49 -29.34 8.08
C PRO A 16 -1.48 -30.00 6.70
N LEU A 17 -1.52 -31.34 6.68
CA LEU A 17 -1.48 -32.11 5.43
C LEU A 17 -2.64 -31.74 4.49
N GLU A 18 -3.85 -31.61 5.01
CA GLU A 18 -5.03 -31.26 4.23
C GLU A 18 -4.89 -29.89 3.55
N GLN A 19 -4.31 -28.91 4.27
CA GLN A 19 -4.07 -27.58 3.72
C GLN A 19 -3.02 -27.62 2.60
N LYS A 20 -1.96 -28.40 2.77
CA LYS A 20 -0.96 -28.62 1.73
C LYS A 20 -1.60 -29.23 0.47
N GLN A 21 -2.41 -30.27 0.64
CA GLN A 21 -3.11 -30.94 -0.47
C GLN A 21 -4.05 -30.00 -1.21
N LEU A 22 -4.79 -29.15 -0.48
CA LEU A 22 -5.63 -28.12 -1.07
C LEU A 22 -4.83 -27.16 -1.94
N PHE A 23 -3.70 -26.65 -1.42
CA PHE A 23 -2.85 -25.72 -2.16
C PHE A 23 -2.18 -26.37 -3.37
N GLU A 24 -1.76 -27.63 -3.27
CA GLU A 24 -1.20 -28.37 -4.40
C GLU A 24 -2.24 -28.56 -5.51
N LYS A 25 -3.47 -28.91 -5.15
CA LYS A 25 -4.58 -29.00 -6.11
C LYS A 25 -4.85 -27.66 -6.79
N ALA A 26 -4.89 -26.57 -6.01
CA ALA A 26 -5.07 -25.21 -6.55
C ALA A 26 -3.91 -24.79 -7.47
N ALA A 27 -2.67 -25.11 -7.10
CA ALA A 27 -1.48 -24.81 -7.90
C ALA A 27 -1.54 -25.51 -9.28
N ILE A 28 -1.93 -26.79 -9.32
CA ILE A 28 -2.08 -27.55 -10.57
C ILE A 28 -3.18 -26.92 -11.44
N LEU A 29 -4.37 -26.72 -10.88
CA LEU A 29 -5.51 -26.18 -11.62
C LEU A 29 -5.29 -24.74 -12.11
N GLY A 30 -4.53 -23.95 -11.34
CA GLY A 30 -4.17 -22.58 -11.67
C GLY A 30 -2.98 -22.45 -12.64
N GLY A 31 -2.35 -23.56 -13.04
CA GLY A 31 -1.22 -23.55 -13.99
C GLY A 31 0.11 -23.05 -13.40
N TYR A 32 0.30 -23.16 -12.08
CA TYR A 32 1.53 -22.76 -11.41
C TYR A 32 2.62 -23.82 -11.56
N ARG A 33 3.89 -23.40 -11.56
CA ARG A 33 5.03 -24.30 -11.77
C ARG A 33 5.21 -25.30 -10.62
N ASN A 34 4.91 -24.87 -9.40
CA ASN A 34 4.96 -25.68 -8.18
C ASN A 34 4.22 -24.97 -7.04
N LEU A 35 4.10 -25.65 -5.90
CA LEU A 35 3.44 -25.12 -4.69
C LEU A 35 4.08 -23.82 -4.18
N THR A 36 5.41 -23.73 -4.20
CA THR A 36 6.13 -22.52 -3.75
C THR A 36 5.80 -21.32 -4.63
N ASP A 37 5.83 -21.49 -5.94
CA ASP A 37 5.46 -20.46 -6.93
C ASP A 37 4.02 -19.97 -6.70
N PHE A 38 3.08 -20.91 -6.52
CA PHE A 38 1.70 -20.60 -6.18
C PHE A 38 1.57 -19.76 -4.91
N VAL A 39 2.21 -20.18 -3.81
CA VAL A 39 2.14 -19.47 -2.53
C VAL A 39 2.74 -18.08 -2.64
N ILE A 40 3.94 -17.94 -3.20
CA ILE A 40 4.64 -16.65 -3.28
C ILE A 40 3.85 -15.66 -4.15
N VAL A 41 3.40 -16.08 -5.34
CA VAL A 41 2.65 -15.20 -6.25
C VAL A 41 1.32 -14.79 -5.62
N THR A 42 0.59 -15.75 -5.03
CA THR A 42 -0.72 -15.47 -4.42
C THR A 42 -0.60 -14.51 -3.24
N VAL A 43 0.35 -14.77 -2.33
CA VAL A 43 0.58 -13.92 -1.16
C VAL A 43 1.06 -12.53 -1.59
N GLN A 44 1.96 -12.44 -2.57
CA GLN A 44 2.43 -11.15 -3.08
C GLN A 44 1.29 -10.33 -3.69
N ASN A 45 0.41 -10.95 -4.48
CA ASN A 45 -0.73 -10.26 -5.08
C ASN A 45 -1.71 -9.78 -4.01
N LYS A 46 -2.02 -10.63 -3.02
CA LYS A 46 -2.94 -10.25 -1.95
C LYS A 46 -2.34 -9.16 -1.05
N ALA A 47 -1.04 -9.20 -0.79
CA ALA A 47 -0.35 -8.15 -0.05
C ALA A 47 -0.44 -6.80 -0.76
N LYS A 48 -0.21 -6.76 -2.09
CA LYS A 48 -0.37 -5.55 -2.89
C LYS A 48 -1.80 -5.01 -2.84
N GLU A 49 -2.80 -5.88 -2.98
CA GLU A 49 -4.21 -5.50 -2.90
C GLU A 49 -4.55 -4.87 -1.55
N ILE A 50 -4.10 -5.47 -0.45
CA ILE A 50 -4.31 -4.95 0.92
C ILE A 50 -3.65 -3.57 1.09
N ILE A 51 -2.40 -3.43 0.65
CA ILE A 51 -1.67 -2.15 0.75
C ILE A 51 -2.38 -1.09 -0.08
N GLU A 52 -2.74 -1.41 -1.34
CA GLU A 52 -3.45 -0.49 -2.20
C GLU A 52 -4.79 -0.07 -1.59
N GLU A 53 -5.57 -1.01 -1.06
CA GLU A 53 -6.85 -0.71 -0.42
C GLU A 53 -6.71 0.25 0.77
N ARG A 54 -5.67 0.06 1.59
CA ARG A 54 -5.46 0.82 2.84
C ARG A 54 -4.77 2.16 2.64
N GLU A 55 -3.86 2.27 1.68
CA GLU A 55 -3.07 3.48 1.42
C GLU A 55 -3.70 4.39 0.35
N LYS A 56 -4.86 4.03 -0.19
CA LYS A 56 -5.55 4.85 -1.19
C LYS A 56 -6.11 6.12 -0.56
N ILE A 57 -5.38 7.22 -0.71
CA ILE A 57 -5.77 8.56 -0.23
C ILE A 57 -6.99 9.11 -0.98
N ILE A 58 -7.17 8.72 -2.25
CA ILE A 58 -8.25 9.19 -3.11
C ILE A 58 -9.07 7.97 -3.58
N ALA A 59 -9.77 7.35 -2.63
CA ALA A 59 -10.48 6.11 -2.84
C ALA A 59 -11.85 6.31 -3.50
N SER A 60 -12.57 7.37 -3.13
CA SER A 60 -13.91 7.62 -3.66
C SER A 60 -13.93 8.69 -4.76
N GLN A 61 -15.00 8.69 -5.56
CA GLN A 61 -15.25 9.74 -6.56
C GLN A 61 -15.39 11.13 -5.92
N LYS A 62 -16.01 11.19 -4.73
CA LYS A 62 -16.14 12.43 -3.96
C LYS A 62 -14.78 12.97 -3.50
N ASP A 63 -13.87 12.10 -3.07
CA ASP A 63 -12.52 12.52 -2.67
C ASP A 63 -11.74 13.07 -3.87
N LYS A 64 -11.91 12.47 -5.06
CA LYS A 64 -11.32 12.99 -6.31
C LYS A 64 -11.81 14.39 -6.59
N GLU A 65 -13.13 14.61 -6.53
CA GLU A 65 -13.74 15.91 -6.80
C GLU A 65 -13.23 16.98 -5.83
N ILE A 66 -13.23 16.69 -4.52
CA ILE A 66 -12.72 17.62 -3.50
C ILE A 66 -11.23 17.93 -3.73
N PHE A 67 -10.43 16.90 -4.03
CA PHE A 67 -9.00 17.08 -4.27
C PHE A 67 -8.72 17.91 -5.53
N PHE A 68 -9.38 17.59 -6.65
CA PHE A 68 -9.22 18.33 -7.90
C PHE A 68 -9.73 19.77 -7.78
N ASP A 69 -10.88 19.98 -7.15
CA ASP A 69 -11.40 21.33 -6.92
C ASP A 69 -10.44 22.15 -6.05
N SER A 70 -9.84 21.53 -5.01
CA SER A 70 -8.83 22.22 -4.19
C SER A 70 -7.55 22.58 -4.95
N LEU A 71 -7.20 21.86 -6.02
CA LEU A 71 -6.05 22.19 -6.88
C LEU A 71 -6.37 23.29 -7.91
N VAL A 72 -7.55 23.23 -8.53
CA VAL A 72 -7.96 24.16 -9.58
C VAL A 72 -8.49 25.47 -8.99
N ASN A 73 -9.20 25.38 -7.87
CA ASN A 73 -9.83 26.48 -7.15
C ASN A 73 -9.33 26.49 -5.69
N PRO A 74 -8.06 26.81 -5.44
CA PRO A 74 -7.49 26.73 -4.10
C PRO A 74 -8.25 27.66 -3.12
N PRO A 75 -8.80 27.12 -2.02
CA PRO A 75 -9.54 27.92 -1.07
C PRO A 75 -8.61 28.87 -0.33
N LYS A 76 -9.15 30.02 0.12
CA LYS A 76 -8.41 30.94 0.98
C LYS A 76 -8.14 30.28 2.34
N PRO A 77 -6.97 30.51 2.96
CA PRO A 77 -6.66 29.97 4.27
C PRO A 77 -7.67 30.49 5.31
N ASN A 78 -8.11 29.60 6.21
CA ASN A 78 -9.01 29.96 7.29
C ASN A 78 -8.27 30.69 8.43
N LYS A 79 -9.02 31.23 9.39
CA LYS A 79 -8.46 31.99 10.52
C LYS A 79 -7.47 31.17 11.36
N ASP A 80 -7.73 29.87 11.51
CA ASP A 80 -6.89 28.98 12.31
C ASP A 80 -5.54 28.72 11.63
N LEU A 81 -5.53 28.48 10.31
CA LEU A 81 -4.32 28.28 9.53
C LEU A 81 -3.46 29.56 9.46
N ILE A 82 -4.10 30.74 9.38
CA ILE A 82 -3.39 32.02 9.46
C ILE A 82 -2.74 32.19 10.84
N SER A 83 -3.49 31.94 11.92
CA SER A 83 -2.99 32.03 13.29
C SER A 83 -1.80 31.08 13.53
N ALA A 84 -1.89 29.83 13.06
CA ALA A 84 -0.82 28.84 13.18
C ALA A 84 0.46 29.26 12.42
N LYS A 85 0.33 29.84 11.23
CA LYS A 85 1.46 30.42 10.48
C LYS A 85 2.12 31.56 11.27
N ASP A 86 1.33 32.45 11.85
CA ASP A 86 1.86 33.59 12.60
C ASP A 86 2.57 33.15 13.88
N GLU A 87 2.08 32.11 14.55
CA GLU A 87 2.75 31.49 15.70
C GLU A 87 4.07 30.83 15.30
N TYR A 88 4.07 30.03 14.23
CA TYR A 88 5.29 29.43 13.67
C TYR A 88 6.35 30.49 13.36
N ASN A 89 5.98 31.59 12.69
CA ASN A 89 6.91 32.66 12.35
C ASN A 89 7.55 33.29 13.59
N LYS A 90 6.78 33.48 14.67
CA LYS A 90 7.30 34.01 15.95
C LYS A 90 8.27 33.05 16.64
N LEU A 91 8.07 31.74 16.49
CA LEU A 91 8.95 30.72 17.05
C LEU A 91 10.30 30.65 16.31
N ILE A 92 10.28 30.80 14.99
CA ILE A 92 11.48 30.71 14.14
C ILE A 92 12.26 32.03 14.10
N SER A 93 11.61 33.18 14.33
CA SER A 93 12.26 34.50 14.34
C SER A 93 12.97 34.85 15.65
N LYS A 94 13.22 33.87 16.52
CA LYS A 94 13.84 34.02 17.84
C LYS A 94 15.20 33.35 17.86
#